data_AF-A0A045I6N0-F1
#
_entry.id   AF-A0A045I6N0-F1
#
_cell.length_a   1.000
_cell.length_b   1.000
_cell.length_c   1.000
_cell.angle_alpha   90.00
_cell.angle_beta   90.00
_cell.angle_gamma   90.00
#
_symmetry.space_group_name_H-M   'P 1'
#
loop_
_entity.id
_entity.type
_entity.pdbx_description
1 polymer ?
#
loop_
_entity_poly.entity_id
_entity_poly.type
_entity_poly.pdbx_seq_one_letter_code
_entity_poly.pdbx_strand_id
1 'polypeptide(L)'
;MTAAFASDQRLENGAEQLESLRRQMALLSEKVSGGPSRSGDLVPAGPVSLPPGTVGVLSGARSLLLSMVASVTAAGGNAAIVGQPDIGLLAAVEMGADLSRLAVIPDPGTDPVEVAAVLIDGMDLVVLGLGGRRVTRARARAVVARARQKGCTLLVTDGDWQGVSTRLAARVCGYEITPALRGVPTPGLGRISGVRLQINGRGR
;
A
#
# COMPACT_ATOMS: atom_id res chain seq x y z
N MET A 1 -30.87 18.08 -55.91
CA MET A 1 -31.68 17.71 -54.74
C MET A 1 -31.02 16.47 -54.13
N THR A 2 -29.91 16.66 -53.40
CA THR A 2 -29.06 15.54 -52.96
C THR A 2 -28.45 15.89 -51.61
N ALA A 3 -29.05 15.36 -50.55
CA ALA A 3 -28.57 15.45 -49.19
C ALA A 3 -28.87 14.14 -48.46
N ALA A 4 -28.04 13.86 -47.45
CA ALA A 4 -28.30 12.95 -46.33
C ALA A 4 -28.12 11.44 -46.56
N PHE A 5 -26.87 10.97 -46.71
CA PHE A 5 -26.47 9.59 -46.39
C PHE A 5 -25.05 9.55 -45.82
N ALA A 6 -24.78 10.26 -44.72
CA ALA A 6 -23.48 10.20 -44.02
C ALA A 6 -23.58 10.34 -42.49
N SER A 7 -24.80 10.41 -41.94
CA SER A 7 -25.04 10.71 -40.53
C SER A 7 -25.39 9.47 -39.69
N ASP A 8 -26.03 8.45 -40.30
CA ASP A 8 -26.51 7.26 -39.57
C ASP A 8 -25.39 6.33 -39.10
N GLN A 9 -24.35 6.08 -39.92
CA GLN A 9 -23.23 5.22 -39.55
C GLN A 9 -22.42 5.72 -38.35
N ARG A 10 -22.44 7.02 -38.04
CA ARG A 10 -21.72 7.58 -36.88
C ARG A 10 -22.46 7.37 -35.57
N LEU A 11 -23.79 7.26 -35.61
CA LEU A 11 -24.61 7.01 -34.42
C LEU A 11 -24.59 5.52 -34.02
N GLU A 12 -24.55 4.61 -35.00
CA GLU A 12 -24.40 3.17 -34.78
C GLU A 12 -23.07 2.83 -34.09
N ASN A 13 -21.95 3.36 -34.58
CA ASN A 13 -20.64 3.15 -33.97
C ASN A 13 -20.53 3.74 -32.55
N GLY A 14 -21.23 4.85 -32.27
CA GLY A 14 -21.23 5.47 -30.96
C GLY A 14 -21.98 4.66 -29.91
N ALA A 15 -23.12 4.06 -30.30
CA ALA A 15 -23.91 3.20 -29.43
C ALA A 15 -23.14 1.92 -29.05
N GLU A 16 -22.49 1.29 -30.03
CA GLU A 16 -21.67 0.09 -29.81
C GLU A 16 -20.44 0.39 -28.94
N GLN A 17 -19.79 1.55 -29.12
CA GLN A 17 -18.68 1.99 -28.27
C GLN A 17 -19.11 2.26 -26.84
N LEU A 18 -20.30 2.85 -26.63
CA LEU A 18 -20.82 3.10 -25.28
C LEU A 18 -21.17 1.79 -24.56
N GLU A 19 -21.71 0.82 -25.29
CA GLU A 19 -22.05 -0.50 -24.78
C GLU A 19 -20.78 -1.30 -24.41
N SER A 20 -19.74 -1.20 -25.25
CA SER A 20 -18.43 -1.78 -25.00
C SER A 20 -17.78 -1.17 -23.75
N LEU A 21 -17.80 0.17 -23.62
CA LEU A 21 -17.29 0.87 -22.44
C LEU A 21 -18.07 0.53 -21.18
N ARG A 22 -19.40 0.39 -21.26
CA ARG A 22 -20.24 -0.04 -20.12
C ARG A 22 -19.93 -1.48 -19.70
N ARG A 23 -19.74 -2.41 -20.64
CA ARG A 23 -19.28 -3.77 -20.34
C ARG A 23 -17.89 -3.78 -19.71
N GLN A 24 -16.97 -2.98 -20.23
CA GLN A 24 -15.60 -2.88 -19.73
C GLN A 24 -15.57 -2.24 -18.32
N MET A 25 -16.41 -1.23 -18.06
CA MET A 25 -16.59 -0.66 -16.73
C MET A 25 -17.27 -1.61 -15.76
N ALA A 26 -18.23 -2.43 -16.18
CA ALA A 26 -18.84 -3.45 -15.32
C ALA A 26 -17.81 -4.50 -14.88
N LEU A 27 -16.94 -4.94 -15.79
CA LEU A 27 -15.84 -5.87 -15.49
C LEU A 27 -14.76 -5.24 -14.57
N LEU A 28 -14.55 -3.93 -14.65
CA LEU A 28 -13.64 -3.21 -13.74
C LEU A 28 -14.30 -2.87 -12.39
N SER A 29 -15.61 -2.64 -12.36
CA SER A 29 -16.37 -2.33 -11.15
C SER A 29 -16.55 -3.56 -10.25
N GLU A 30 -16.54 -4.77 -10.79
CA GLU A 30 -16.53 -6.01 -10.00
C GLU A 30 -15.21 -6.19 -9.21
N LYS A 31 -14.14 -5.47 -9.60
CA LYS A 31 -12.82 -5.53 -8.95
C LYS A 31 -12.62 -4.46 -7.86
N VAL A 32 -13.60 -3.60 -7.59
CA VAL A 32 -13.51 -2.52 -6.58
C VAL A 32 -14.59 -2.60 -5.50
N SER A 33 -15.44 -3.64 -5.50
CA SER A 33 -16.45 -3.80 -4.44
C SER A 33 -15.92 -4.68 -3.30
N GLY A 34 -15.77 -4.05 -2.13
CA GLY A 34 -15.38 -4.69 -0.88
C GLY A 34 -16.35 -5.80 -0.45
N GLY A 35 -15.79 -7.00 -0.31
CA GLY A 35 -16.33 -8.15 0.43
C GLY A 35 -15.17 -8.81 1.20
N PRO A 36 -15.41 -9.66 2.21
CA PRO A 36 -14.41 -10.06 3.19
C PRO A 36 -13.21 -10.69 2.49
N SER A 37 -12.07 -10.02 2.60
CA SER A 37 -10.78 -10.36 1.97
C SER A 37 -10.56 -11.87 1.96
N ARG A 38 -10.73 -12.49 0.78
CA ARG A 38 -10.43 -13.91 0.60
C ARG A 38 -8.92 -14.07 0.62
N SER A 39 -8.48 -14.88 1.57
CA SER A 39 -7.09 -15.26 1.78
C SER A 39 -6.45 -15.77 0.48
N GLY A 40 -5.34 -15.15 0.07
CA GLY A 40 -4.40 -15.75 -0.87
C GLY A 40 -4.20 -15.06 -2.22
N ASP A 41 -4.70 -13.84 -2.44
CA ASP A 41 -4.40 -13.14 -3.69
C ASP A 41 -2.90 -12.89 -3.84
N LEU A 42 -2.32 -13.50 -4.88
CA LEU A 42 -1.01 -13.15 -5.43
C LEU A 42 -1.15 -11.80 -6.13
N VAL A 43 -1.12 -10.73 -5.34
CA VAL A 43 -1.08 -9.40 -5.91
C VAL A 43 0.38 -9.17 -6.34
N PRO A 44 0.65 -8.66 -7.56
CA PRO A 44 1.84 -7.84 -7.78
C PRO A 44 1.93 -6.82 -6.63
N ALA A 45 3.08 -6.21 -6.34
CA ALA A 45 3.14 -5.16 -5.31
C ALA A 45 2.37 -3.88 -5.75
N GLY A 46 1.06 -4.00 -5.92
CA GLY A 46 0.11 -2.93 -6.19
C GLY A 46 -0.29 -2.26 -4.88
N PRO A 47 -0.94 -1.10 -4.96
CA PRO A 47 -1.22 -0.27 -3.81
C PRO A 47 -2.23 -0.96 -2.89
N VAL A 48 -1.76 -1.46 -1.74
CA VAL A 48 -2.63 -1.83 -0.63
C VAL A 48 -2.98 -0.54 0.10
N SER A 49 -4.22 -0.10 -0.04
CA SER A 49 -4.72 1.07 0.66
C SER A 49 -5.58 0.63 1.86
N LEU A 50 -5.39 1.28 2.99
CA LEU A 50 -6.23 1.13 4.17
C LEU A 50 -7.11 2.38 4.32
N PRO A 51 -8.32 2.25 4.90
CA PRO A 51 -9.13 3.41 5.22
C PRO A 51 -8.35 4.40 6.12
N PRO A 52 -8.48 5.72 5.92
CA PRO A 52 -7.87 6.72 6.79
C PRO A 52 -8.21 6.48 8.27
N GLY A 53 -7.25 6.76 9.16
CA GLY A 53 -7.42 6.52 10.60
C GLY A 53 -7.31 5.05 11.03
N THR A 54 -6.95 4.15 10.11
CA THR A 54 -6.71 2.74 10.44
C THR A 54 -5.41 2.58 11.20
N VAL A 55 -5.45 1.81 12.30
CA VAL A 55 -4.24 1.33 12.97
C VAL A 55 -4.12 -0.16 12.73
N GLY A 56 -3.02 -0.58 12.13
CA GLY A 56 -2.75 -1.95 11.76
C GLY A 56 -1.40 -2.45 12.28
N VAL A 57 -1.28 -3.76 12.43
CA VAL A 57 0.01 -4.42 12.63
C VAL A 57 0.40 -5.08 11.33
N LEU A 58 1.62 -4.82 10.88
CA LEU A 58 2.22 -5.40 9.70
C LEU A 58 3.35 -6.34 10.10
N SER A 59 3.38 -7.54 9.52
CA SER A 59 4.44 -8.52 9.73
C SER A 59 4.90 -9.16 8.42
N GLY A 60 6.13 -9.69 8.43
CA GLY A 60 6.72 -10.41 7.30
C GLY A 60 7.49 -9.49 6.35
N ALA A 61 7.17 -9.55 5.05
CA ALA A 61 7.95 -8.89 4.01
C ALA A 61 7.85 -7.36 4.08
N ARG A 62 9.00 -6.68 4.27
CA ARG A 62 9.12 -5.21 4.33
C ARG A 62 8.73 -4.50 3.02
N SER A 63 8.74 -5.21 1.91
CA SER A 63 8.28 -4.69 0.61
C SER A 63 6.82 -4.23 0.64
N LEU A 64 5.96 -4.82 1.47
CA LEU A 64 4.59 -4.33 1.63
C LEU A 64 4.53 -2.95 2.31
N LEU A 65 5.34 -2.75 3.35
CA LEU A 65 5.47 -1.44 4.00
C LEU A 65 5.93 -0.39 3.00
N LEU A 66 6.99 -0.71 2.25
CA LEU A 66 7.55 0.20 1.25
C LEU A 66 6.58 0.52 0.13
N SER A 67 5.80 -0.46 -0.36
CA SER A 67 4.80 -0.22 -1.39
C SER A 67 3.66 0.69 -0.90
N MET A 68 3.27 0.57 0.38
CA MET A 68 2.28 1.47 0.99
C MET A 68 2.81 2.90 1.15
N VAL A 69 4.06 3.05 1.61
CA VAL A 69 4.74 4.36 1.68
C VAL A 69 4.87 4.99 0.30
N ALA A 70 5.29 4.21 -0.70
CA ALA A 70 5.40 4.68 -2.08
C ALA A 70 4.05 5.12 -2.62
N SER A 71 2.99 4.33 -2.40
CA SER A 71 1.64 4.69 -2.83
C SER A 71 1.12 5.98 -2.21
N VAL A 72 1.35 6.22 -0.92
CA VAL A 72 0.87 7.44 -0.23
C VAL A 72 1.64 8.67 -0.72
N THR A 73 2.96 8.57 -0.78
CA THR A 73 3.82 9.69 -1.20
C THR A 73 3.66 10.03 -2.67
N ALA A 74 3.52 9.04 -3.55
CA ALA A 74 3.21 9.23 -4.97
C ALA A 74 1.84 9.89 -5.21
N ALA A 75 0.87 9.63 -4.33
CA ALA A 75 -0.44 10.29 -4.36
C ALA A 75 -0.41 11.73 -3.80
N GLY A 76 0.76 12.22 -3.37
CA GLY A 76 0.94 13.57 -2.80
C GLY A 76 0.75 13.65 -1.28
N GLY A 77 0.49 12.53 -0.61
CA GLY A 77 0.40 12.46 0.85
C GLY A 77 1.77 12.49 1.53
N ASN A 78 1.80 12.76 2.83
CA ASN A 78 3.01 12.74 3.66
C ASN A 78 3.10 11.45 4.46
N ALA A 79 4.28 10.83 4.47
CA ALA A 79 4.55 9.62 5.21
C ALA A 79 5.72 9.79 6.17
N ALA A 80 5.70 9.05 7.28
CA ALA A 80 6.84 8.97 8.20
C ALA A 80 7.19 7.52 8.52
N ILE A 81 8.48 7.21 8.60
CA ILE A 81 9.02 5.93 9.03
C ILE A 81 9.82 6.15 10.32
N VAL A 82 9.45 5.45 11.38
CA VAL A 82 10.01 5.60 12.73
C VAL A 82 10.56 4.27 13.21
N GLY A 83 11.80 4.23 13.70
CA GLY A 83 12.38 3.03 14.31
C GLY A 83 12.65 1.87 13.34
N GLN A 84 12.92 2.19 12.08
CA GLN A 84 13.28 1.20 11.04
C GLN A 84 14.63 1.59 10.42
N PRO A 85 15.76 1.36 11.11
CA PRO A 85 17.09 1.79 10.66
C PRO A 85 17.54 1.08 9.38
N ASP A 86 17.15 -0.18 9.18
CA ASP A 86 17.55 -1.00 8.03
C ASP A 86 16.58 -0.87 6.84
N ILE A 87 15.79 0.21 6.77
CA ILE A 87 14.79 0.36 5.71
C ILE A 87 15.44 0.79 4.39
N GLY A 88 15.16 0.04 3.32
CA GLY A 88 15.69 0.33 1.98
C GLY A 88 14.96 1.49 1.30
N LEU A 89 15.42 2.73 1.51
CA LEU A 89 14.83 3.91 0.86
C LEU A 89 14.95 3.88 -0.66
N LEU A 90 16.05 3.34 -1.19
CA LEU A 90 16.20 3.14 -2.64
C LEU A 90 15.08 2.26 -3.20
N ALA A 91 14.73 1.17 -2.49
CA ALA A 91 13.62 0.31 -2.90
C ALA A 91 12.28 1.04 -2.82
N ALA A 92 12.10 1.96 -1.88
CA ALA A 92 10.92 2.83 -1.84
C ALA A 92 10.83 3.71 -3.09
N VAL A 93 11.94 4.34 -3.50
CA VAL A 93 12.02 5.17 -4.71
C VAL A 93 11.78 4.36 -5.97
N GLU A 94 12.36 3.17 -6.08
CA GLU A 94 12.10 2.25 -7.20
C GLU A 94 10.63 1.82 -7.27
N MET A 95 9.92 1.81 -6.13
CA MET A 95 8.46 1.60 -6.05
C MET A 95 7.64 2.87 -6.31
N GLY A 96 8.28 4.02 -6.56
CA GLY A 96 7.62 5.29 -6.87
C GLY A 96 7.44 6.24 -5.69
N ALA A 97 8.13 6.03 -4.56
CA ALA A 97 8.03 6.93 -3.42
C ALA A 97 8.63 8.32 -3.73
N ASP A 98 7.93 9.36 -3.28
CA ASP A 98 8.44 10.75 -3.29
C ASP A 98 9.14 11.03 -1.95
N LEU A 99 10.47 11.09 -1.97
CA LEU A 99 11.27 11.35 -0.78
C LEU A 99 11.07 12.76 -0.20
N SER A 100 10.60 13.73 -1.00
CA SER A 100 10.31 15.07 -0.49
C SER A 100 9.13 15.10 0.50
N ARG A 101 8.34 14.00 0.51
CA ARG A 101 7.17 13.80 1.38
C ARG A 101 7.36 12.69 2.41
N LEU A 102 8.60 12.19 2.56
CA LEU A 102 8.92 11.09 3.46
C LEU A 102 9.85 11.56 4.58
N ALA A 103 9.36 11.51 5.82
CA ALA A 103 10.19 11.68 7.01
C ALA A 103 10.75 10.34 7.48
N VAL A 104 12.04 10.28 7.83
CA VAL A 104 12.68 9.06 8.33
C VAL A 104 13.35 9.37 9.67
N ILE A 105 12.93 8.65 10.71
CA ILE A 105 13.45 8.73 12.07
C ILE A 105 14.00 7.34 12.41
N PRO A 106 15.26 7.03 12.06
CA PRO A 106 15.83 5.70 12.28
C PRO A 106 15.92 5.37 13.78
N ASP A 107 16.32 6.35 14.59
CA ASP A 107 16.54 6.21 16.03
C ASP A 107 15.61 7.15 16.82
N PRO A 108 14.38 6.72 17.13
CA PRO A 108 13.39 7.55 17.82
C PRO A 108 13.63 7.72 19.34
N GLY A 109 14.78 7.24 19.84
CA GLY A 109 15.15 7.37 21.24
C GLY A 109 14.40 6.44 22.19
N THR A 110 14.06 6.96 23.37
CA THR A 110 13.51 6.16 24.49
C THR A 110 12.06 5.75 24.26
N ASP A 111 11.27 6.58 23.58
CA ASP A 111 9.85 6.38 23.38
C ASP A 111 9.40 6.54 21.90
N PRO A 112 9.51 5.48 21.09
CA PRO A 112 9.10 5.50 19.68
C PRO A 112 7.60 5.74 19.48
N VAL A 113 6.77 5.36 20.46
CA VAL A 113 5.32 5.52 20.36
C VAL A 113 4.91 6.98 20.54
N GLU A 114 5.65 7.72 21.37
CA GLU A 114 5.42 9.16 21.53
C GLU A 114 5.79 9.93 20.26
N VAL A 115 6.95 9.61 19.67
CA VAL A 115 7.36 10.18 18.37
C VAL A 115 6.30 9.94 17.30
N ALA A 116 5.78 8.70 17.21
CA ALA A 116 4.69 8.38 16.29
C ALA A 116 3.40 9.17 16.60
N ALA A 117 3.06 9.36 17.89
CA ALA A 117 1.87 10.10 18.29
C ALA A 117 1.92 11.58 17.89
N VAL A 118 3.11 12.20 17.89
CA VAL A 118 3.32 13.56 17.40
C VAL A 118 3.20 13.62 15.88
N LEU A 119 3.79 12.66 15.17
CA LEU A 119 3.75 12.61 13.70
C LEU A 119 2.34 12.39 13.14
N ILE A 120 1.49 11.64 13.85
CA ILE A 120 0.08 11.41 13.49
C ILE A 120 -0.69 12.71 13.28
N ASP A 121 -0.29 13.82 13.90
CA ASP A 121 -1.01 15.09 13.78
C ASP A 121 -0.81 15.78 12.42
N GLY A 122 0.19 15.38 11.62
CA GLY A 122 0.52 15.99 10.32
C GLY A 122 0.85 15.04 9.18
N MET A 123 0.76 13.73 9.39
CA MET A 123 1.08 12.70 8.39
C MET A 123 -0.18 11.95 7.96
N ASP A 124 -0.22 11.49 6.71
CA ASP A 124 -1.27 10.60 6.20
C ASP A 124 -0.97 9.13 6.54
N LEU A 125 0.32 8.78 6.62
CA LEU A 125 0.82 7.46 6.99
C LEU A 125 2.00 7.55 7.95
N VAL A 126 1.91 6.86 9.08
CA VAL A 126 3.05 6.64 9.98
C VAL A 126 3.34 5.16 10.08
N VAL A 127 4.60 4.80 9.82
CA VAL A 127 5.14 3.46 10.02
C VAL A 127 5.99 3.48 11.28
N LEU A 128 5.68 2.60 12.22
CA LEU A 128 6.33 2.51 13.53
C LEU A 128 6.95 1.14 13.72
N GLY A 129 8.28 1.08 13.80
CA GLY A 129 9.04 -0.06 14.31
C GLY A 129 9.11 -0.02 15.83
N LEU A 130 8.59 -1.05 16.50
CA LEU A 130 8.63 -1.14 17.96
C LEU A 130 9.92 -1.78 18.49
N GLY A 131 10.73 -2.43 17.65
CA GLY A 131 11.98 -3.07 18.07
C GLY A 131 11.80 -4.12 19.17
N GLY A 132 10.75 -4.94 19.08
CA GLY A 132 10.38 -5.98 20.04
C GLY A 132 9.58 -5.49 21.25
N ARG A 133 9.31 -4.18 21.36
CA ARG A 133 8.58 -3.60 22.49
C ARG A 133 7.10 -3.97 22.47
N ARG A 134 6.49 -3.93 23.65
CA ARG A 134 5.05 -4.12 23.86
C ARG A 134 4.39 -2.80 24.23
N VAL A 135 3.28 -2.47 23.57
CA VAL A 135 2.46 -1.31 23.87
C VAL A 135 1.26 -1.74 24.72
N THR A 136 1.06 -1.07 25.86
CA THR A 136 -0.06 -1.37 26.75
C THR A 136 -1.40 -1.01 26.09
N ARG A 137 -2.47 -1.71 26.47
CA ARG A 137 -3.82 -1.47 25.91
C ARG A 137 -4.30 -0.02 26.08
N ALA A 138 -4.01 0.61 27.21
CA ALA A 138 -4.39 2.01 27.47
C ALA A 138 -3.68 2.96 26.49
N ARG A 139 -2.36 2.77 26.32
CA ARG A 139 -1.54 3.57 25.40
C ARG A 139 -1.94 3.36 23.95
N ALA A 140 -2.14 2.11 23.55
CA ALA A 140 -2.63 1.74 22.23
C ALA A 140 -3.96 2.43 21.90
N ARG A 141 -4.92 2.45 22.84
CA ARG A 141 -6.23 3.11 22.65
C ARG A 141 -6.09 4.62 22.44
N ALA A 142 -5.23 5.29 23.19
CA ALA A 142 -4.99 6.72 23.03
C ALA A 142 -4.45 7.07 21.64
N VAL A 143 -3.48 6.29 21.16
CA VAL A 143 -2.90 6.48 19.81
C VAL A 143 -3.92 6.15 18.71
N VAL A 144 -4.70 5.08 18.86
CA VAL A 144 -5.77 4.73 17.92
C VAL A 144 -6.84 5.84 17.83
N ALA A 145 -7.23 6.41 18.96
CA ALA A 145 -8.18 7.52 18.97
C ALA A 145 -7.62 8.74 18.23
N ARG A 146 -6.35 9.07 18.46
CA ARG A 146 -5.67 10.18 17.77
C ARG A 146 -5.55 9.93 16.25
N ALA A 147 -5.11 8.74 15.85
CA ALA A 147 -5.02 8.34 14.44
C ALA A 147 -6.37 8.51 13.72
N ARG A 148 -7.46 8.06 14.34
CA ARG A 148 -8.82 8.23 13.81
C ARG A 148 -9.25 9.69 13.72
N GLN A 149 -8.97 10.48 14.75
CA GLN A 149 -9.33 11.91 14.77
C GLN A 149 -8.59 12.70 13.69
N LYS A 150 -7.35 12.33 13.39
CA LYS A 150 -6.50 13.00 12.40
C LYS A 150 -6.58 12.40 11.00
N GLY A 151 -7.21 11.24 10.84
CA GLY A 151 -7.24 10.51 9.58
C GLY A 151 -5.91 9.83 9.22
N CYS A 152 -4.90 9.86 10.08
CA CYS A 152 -3.61 9.22 9.84
C CYS A 152 -3.72 7.69 9.93
N THR A 153 -3.18 6.98 8.95
CA THR A 153 -2.99 5.53 9.03
C THR A 153 -1.72 5.22 9.81
N LEU A 154 -1.80 4.36 10.84
CA LEU A 154 -0.64 3.92 11.61
C LEU A 154 -0.37 2.43 11.36
N LEU A 155 0.82 2.11 10.83
CA LEU A 155 1.29 0.75 10.65
C LEU A 155 2.37 0.44 11.67
N VAL A 156 2.12 -0.57 12.50
CA VAL A 156 3.05 -1.00 13.54
C VAL A 156 3.76 -2.28 13.10
N THR A 157 5.07 -2.32 13.27
CA THR A 157 5.96 -3.43 12.88
C THR A 157 6.82 -3.84 14.06
N ASP A 158 7.35 -5.07 14.01
CA ASP A 158 8.37 -5.59 14.93
C ASP A 158 8.02 -5.36 16.41
N GLY A 159 6.82 -5.74 16.85
CA GLY A 159 6.43 -5.66 18.26
C GLY A 159 4.99 -6.07 18.54
N ASP A 160 4.57 -5.87 19.78
CA ASP A 160 3.24 -6.27 20.26
C ASP A 160 2.37 -5.04 20.51
N TRP A 161 1.36 -4.86 19.66
CA TRP A 161 0.35 -3.83 19.82
C TRP A 161 -1.00 -4.46 20.17
N GLN A 162 -1.45 -4.22 21.40
CA GLN A 162 -2.71 -4.79 21.86
C GLN A 162 -3.92 -4.02 21.32
N GLY A 163 -4.97 -4.77 20.95
CA GLY A 163 -6.25 -4.18 20.54
C GLY A 163 -6.34 -3.71 19.08
N VAL A 164 -5.42 -4.15 18.22
CA VAL A 164 -5.49 -3.87 16.78
C VAL A 164 -6.57 -4.71 16.10
N SER A 165 -7.42 -4.04 15.30
CA SER A 165 -8.46 -4.66 14.48
C SER A 165 -7.94 -5.20 13.14
N THR A 166 -6.83 -4.65 12.63
CA THR A 166 -6.30 -4.96 11.31
C THR A 166 -4.89 -5.54 11.40
N ARG A 167 -4.71 -6.81 11.03
CA ARG A 167 -3.39 -7.43 10.91
C ARG A 167 -3.11 -7.78 9.47
N LEU A 168 -1.97 -7.34 8.96
CA LEU A 168 -1.47 -7.67 7.63
C LEU A 168 -0.21 -8.51 7.80
N ALA A 169 -0.17 -9.65 7.14
CA ALA A 169 1.03 -10.47 7.03
C ALA A 169 1.39 -10.60 5.56
N ALA A 170 2.61 -10.24 5.19
CA ALA A 170 3.11 -10.38 3.83
C ALA A 170 4.19 -11.46 3.76
N ARG A 171 4.13 -12.29 2.73
CA ARG A 171 5.17 -13.27 2.41
C ARG A 171 5.61 -13.10 0.97
N VAL A 172 6.92 -13.13 0.72
CA VAL A 172 7.46 -13.19 -0.64
C VAL A 172 7.14 -14.57 -1.22
N CYS A 173 6.41 -14.58 -2.34
CA CYS A 173 6.04 -15.81 -3.06
C CYS A 173 6.71 -15.91 -4.43
N GLY A 174 7.37 -14.85 -4.89
CA GLY A 174 8.17 -14.87 -6.11
C GLY A 174 8.92 -13.57 -6.34
N TYR A 175 9.78 -13.58 -7.34
CA TYR A 175 10.53 -12.44 -7.82
C TYR A 175 10.29 -12.26 -9.32
N GLU A 176 10.47 -11.05 -9.80
CA GLU A 176 10.59 -10.71 -11.21
C GLU A 176 12.05 -10.40 -11.49
N ILE A 177 12.57 -10.87 -12.62
CA ILE A 177 13.97 -10.67 -13.01
C ILE A 177 14.02 -9.93 -14.35
N THR A 178 14.81 -8.86 -14.42
CA THR A 178 15.26 -8.29 -15.69
C THR A 178 16.30 -9.24 -16.32
N PRO A 179 16.05 -9.75 -17.53
CA PRO A 179 16.97 -10.66 -18.19
C PRO A 179 18.30 -9.95 -18.52
N ALA A 180 19.43 -10.63 -18.26
CA ALA A 180 20.78 -10.07 -18.41
C ALA A 180 21.20 -9.87 -19.89
N LEU A 181 20.57 -10.59 -20.82
CA LEU A 181 20.69 -10.44 -22.28
C LEU A 181 19.28 -10.47 -22.89
N ARG A 182 19.11 -10.04 -24.16
CA ARG A 182 17.83 -10.17 -24.90
C ARG A 182 17.41 -11.64 -25.02
N GLY A 183 16.74 -12.15 -23.99
CA GLY A 183 16.39 -13.55 -23.85
C GLY A 183 15.39 -13.75 -22.71
N VAL A 184 14.84 -14.96 -22.62
CA VAL A 184 13.87 -15.33 -21.59
C VAL A 184 14.53 -15.27 -20.21
N PRO A 185 13.86 -14.71 -19.18
CA PRO A 185 14.38 -14.72 -17.81
C PRO A 185 14.75 -16.13 -17.37
N THR A 186 16.03 -16.35 -17.06
CA THR A 186 16.52 -17.63 -16.57
C THR A 186 16.56 -17.57 -15.04
N PRO A 187 15.91 -18.52 -14.32
CA PRO A 187 15.99 -18.55 -12.86
C PRO A 187 17.44 -18.53 -12.38
N GLY A 188 17.77 -17.64 -11.45
CA GLY A 188 19.11 -17.50 -10.89
C GLY A 188 20.08 -16.58 -11.66
N LEU A 189 19.67 -15.96 -12.78
CA LEU A 189 20.49 -15.04 -13.58
C LEU A 189 19.74 -13.74 -13.85
N GLY A 190 20.37 -12.59 -13.60
CA GLY A 190 19.83 -11.25 -13.87
C GLY A 190 19.67 -10.38 -12.62
N ARG A 191 18.95 -9.26 -12.76
CA ARG A 191 18.65 -8.33 -11.66
C ARG A 191 17.21 -8.51 -11.22
N ILE A 192 16.94 -8.57 -9.92
CA ILE A 192 15.57 -8.54 -9.39
C ILE A 192 14.96 -7.18 -9.73
N SER A 193 13.87 -7.20 -10.50
CA SER A 193 13.12 -6.00 -10.89
C SER A 193 11.85 -5.81 -10.09
N GLY A 194 11.39 -6.84 -9.39
CA GLY A 194 10.14 -6.81 -8.64
C GLY A 194 10.01 -7.99 -7.69
N VAL A 195 9.11 -7.85 -6.72
CA VAL A 195 8.80 -8.89 -5.74
C VAL A 195 7.30 -9.14 -5.76
N ARG A 196 6.90 -10.41 -5.85
CA ARG A 196 5.51 -10.84 -5.70
C ARG A 196 5.23 -11.19 -4.25
N LEU A 197 4.15 -10.64 -3.72
CA LEU A 197 3.77 -10.80 -2.33
C LEU A 197 2.43 -11.51 -2.23
N GLN A 198 2.39 -12.50 -1.35
CA GLN A 198 1.14 -13.02 -0.83
C GLN A 198 0.81 -12.25 0.44
N ILE A 199 -0.33 -11.58 0.44
CA ILE A 199 -0.76 -10.73 1.55
C ILE A 199 -1.98 -11.37 2.21
N ASN A 200 -1.87 -11.62 3.51
CA ASN A 200 -2.95 -12.14 4.32
C ASN A 200 -3.41 -11.03 5.28
N GLY A 201 -4.63 -10.54 5.06
CA GLY A 201 -5.27 -9.59 5.96
C GLY A 201 -6.27 -10.28 6.89
N ARG A 202 -6.22 -9.96 8.18
CA ARG A 202 -7.33 -10.15 9.11
C ARG A 202 -7.82 -8.79 9.57
N GLY A 203 -8.95 -8.35 9.01
CA GLY A 203 -9.77 -7.27 9.54
C GLY A 203 -10.96 -7.85 10.32
N ARG A 204 -11.52 -7.07 11.24
CA ARG A 204 -12.85 -7.34 11.80
C ARG A 204 -13.93 -6.77 10.91
#